data_AF-A0A2D5IAT1-F1
#
_entry.id   AF-A0A2D5IAT1-F1
#
_cell.length_a   1.000
_cell.length_b   1.000
_cell.length_c   1.000
_cell.angle_alpha   90.00
_cell.angle_beta   90.00
_cell.angle_gamma   90.00
#
_symmetry.space_group_name_H-M   'P 1'
#
loop_
_entity.id
_entity.type
_entity.pdbx_description
1 polymer ?
#
loop_
_entity_poly.entity_id
_entity_poly.type
_entity_poly.pdbx_seq_one_letter_code
_entity_poly.pdbx_strand_id
1 'polypeptide(L)'
;MLVIYAALSATTKAQTAEHKLQGTQTSDKIPDDIHMDSLARLPQVQRDDLDAEGQAAFDTYVRPGTGYETGLRGPVSMWMHSPALAQAVFDVRQHVRYGTTKDQRLTELIILSTAREINNQYEWSAHEPLAQAAGVEQEIIELIKYRRDLDPPPAIDGFGETEATLVQFTRELVSEDKVRTPTFARAIELFGDEGVVDIVGLIGYYNFVAMTLRAFDVQRPEGTELLLPTLAD
;
A
#
# COMPACT_ATOMS: atom_id res chain seq x y z
N MET A 1 -44.31 15.75 17.41
CA MET A 1 -43.65 15.79 16.10
C MET A 1 -42.72 14.60 16.05
N LEU A 2 -43.16 13.50 15.45
CA LEU A 2 -42.44 12.22 15.42
C LEU A 2 -41.45 12.26 14.26
N VAL A 3 -40.15 12.22 14.52
CA VAL A 3 -39.13 12.07 13.47
C VAL A 3 -38.84 10.59 13.35
N ILE A 4 -39.37 9.98 12.28
CA ILE A 4 -39.06 8.60 11.88
C ILE A 4 -37.70 8.64 11.19
N TYR A 5 -36.66 8.10 11.83
CA TYR A 5 -35.42 7.79 11.14
C TYR A 5 -35.64 6.53 10.31
N ALA A 6 -35.74 6.70 8.99
CA ALA A 6 -35.65 5.58 8.06
C ALA A 6 -34.23 4.99 8.14
N ALA A 7 -34.12 3.75 8.62
CA ALA A 7 -32.89 2.99 8.48
C ALA A 7 -32.65 2.72 6.99
N LEU A 8 -31.69 3.43 6.40
CA LEU A 8 -31.14 3.07 5.09
C LEU A 8 -30.35 1.78 5.27
N SER A 9 -31.02 0.66 5.01
CA SER A 9 -30.36 -0.62 4.78
C SER A 9 -29.65 -0.52 3.43
N ALA A 10 -28.37 -0.17 3.44
CA ALA A 10 -27.50 -0.36 2.29
C ALA A 10 -27.09 -1.83 2.26
N THR A 11 -27.98 -2.70 1.80
CA THR A 11 -27.56 -4.00 1.27
C THR A 11 -26.82 -3.73 -0.03
N THR A 12 -25.50 -3.57 0.05
CA THR A 12 -24.63 -3.66 -1.12
C THR A 12 -24.67 -5.11 -1.56
N LYS A 13 -25.59 -5.44 -2.48
CA LYS A 13 -25.48 -6.68 -3.23
C LYS A 13 -24.13 -6.61 -3.94
N ALA A 14 -23.17 -7.42 -3.53
CA ALA A 14 -21.96 -7.66 -4.27
C ALA A 14 -22.38 -8.22 -5.64
N GLN A 15 -22.58 -7.32 -6.61
CA GLN A 15 -22.60 -7.67 -8.00
C GLN A 15 -21.21 -8.27 -8.26
N THR A 16 -21.15 -9.51 -8.72
CA THR A 16 -19.90 -10.19 -9.05
C THR A 16 -19.24 -9.42 -10.19
N ALA A 17 -18.51 -8.36 -9.87
CA ALA A 17 -17.68 -7.66 -10.83
C ALA A 17 -16.66 -8.67 -11.36
N GLU A 18 -16.61 -8.86 -12.68
CA GLU A 18 -15.60 -9.71 -13.27
C GLU A 18 -14.23 -9.08 -13.01
N HIS A 19 -13.33 -9.83 -12.38
CA HIS A 19 -11.97 -9.41 -12.09
C HIS A 19 -11.05 -9.88 -13.20
N LYS A 20 -10.25 -8.98 -13.78
CA LYS A 20 -9.31 -9.32 -14.86
C LYS A 20 -7.88 -9.04 -14.43
N LEU A 21 -7.02 -10.05 -14.51
CA LEU A 21 -5.57 -9.87 -14.36
C LEU A 21 -5.00 -9.11 -15.56
N GLN A 22 -4.06 -8.20 -15.29
CA GLN A 22 -3.43 -7.39 -16.34
C GLN A 22 -2.27 -8.13 -17.04
N GLY A 23 -1.85 -9.29 -16.52
CA GLY A 23 -0.74 -10.10 -17.04
C GLY A 23 0.62 -9.45 -16.79
N THR A 24 1.58 -9.72 -17.66
CA THR A 24 2.94 -9.17 -17.54
C THR A 24 3.02 -7.73 -18.04
N GLN A 25 3.84 -6.90 -17.39
CA GLN A 25 4.24 -5.59 -17.88
C GLN A 25 5.15 -5.75 -19.10
N THR A 26 4.81 -5.07 -20.19
CA THR A 26 5.52 -5.12 -21.46
C THR A 26 5.87 -3.71 -21.92
N SER A 27 6.89 -3.58 -22.76
CA SER A 27 7.36 -2.28 -23.26
C SER A 27 6.28 -1.49 -24.01
N ASP A 28 5.37 -2.16 -24.72
CA ASP A 28 4.21 -1.54 -25.40
C ASP A 28 3.16 -0.97 -24.45
N LYS A 29 3.19 -1.34 -23.17
CA LYS A 29 2.31 -0.78 -22.13
C LYS A 29 2.88 0.47 -21.46
N ILE A 30 4.13 0.83 -21.73
CA ILE A 30 4.77 2.01 -21.15
C ILE A 30 4.40 3.24 -22.02
N PRO A 31 3.74 4.27 -21.45
CA PRO A 31 3.40 5.48 -22.19
C PRO A 31 4.63 6.24 -22.72
N ASP A 32 4.45 6.95 -23.84
CA ASP A 32 5.53 7.71 -24.50
C ASP A 32 6.10 8.87 -23.67
N ASP A 33 5.36 9.36 -22.66
CA ASP A 33 5.79 10.42 -21.74
C ASP A 33 6.62 9.89 -20.54
N ILE A 34 6.94 8.60 -20.53
CA ILE A 34 7.77 7.96 -19.50
C ILE A 34 9.24 7.99 -19.88
N HIS A 35 10.07 8.46 -18.96
CA HIS A 35 11.52 8.33 -19.04
C HIS A 35 11.96 6.91 -18.70
N MET A 36 12.67 6.25 -19.62
CA MET A 36 13.09 4.84 -19.45
C MET A 36 14.17 4.62 -18.39
N ASP A 37 14.91 5.65 -18.01
CA ASP A 37 15.95 5.59 -16.97
C ASP A 37 15.37 5.58 -15.54
N SER A 38 14.17 6.14 -15.34
CA SER A 38 13.46 6.19 -14.07
C SER A 38 12.18 5.35 -14.03
N LEU A 39 11.66 4.97 -15.21
CA LEU A 39 10.32 4.41 -15.42
C LEU A 39 9.21 5.32 -14.86
N ALA A 40 9.37 6.64 -15.00
CA ALA A 40 8.38 7.62 -14.56
C ALA A 40 8.38 8.89 -15.45
N ARG A 41 7.43 9.79 -15.22
CA ARG A 41 7.33 11.10 -15.93
C ARG A 41 8.45 12.09 -15.66
N LEU A 42 9.33 11.81 -14.69
CA LEU A 42 10.52 12.62 -14.41
C LEU A 42 11.77 11.78 -14.65
N PRO A 43 12.88 12.39 -15.12
CA PRO A 43 14.14 11.67 -15.34
C PRO A 43 14.73 11.15 -14.03
N GLN A 44 15.66 10.21 -14.15
CA GLN A 44 16.36 9.65 -13.00
C GLN A 44 17.31 10.69 -12.39
N VAL A 45 17.14 10.99 -11.11
CA VAL A 45 18.07 11.86 -10.36
C VAL A 45 19.44 11.21 -10.30
N GLN A 46 20.46 11.93 -10.78
CA GLN A 46 21.85 11.52 -10.64
C GLN A 46 22.43 12.12 -9.36
N ARG A 47 23.19 11.32 -8.62
CA ARG A 47 23.85 11.76 -7.38
C ARG A 47 24.71 13.00 -7.60
N ASP A 48 25.46 13.05 -8.71
CA ASP A 48 26.42 14.12 -9.00
C ASP A 48 25.76 15.45 -9.39
N ASP A 49 24.46 15.44 -9.70
CA ASP A 49 23.67 16.64 -9.99
C ASP A 49 23.08 17.27 -8.72
N LEU A 50 23.20 16.59 -7.57
CA LEU A 50 22.69 17.07 -6.28
C LEU A 50 23.73 17.94 -5.55
N ASP A 51 23.23 18.89 -4.76
CA ASP A 51 24.06 19.60 -3.79
C ASP A 51 24.52 18.68 -2.64
N ALA A 52 25.30 19.22 -1.70
CA ALA A 52 25.86 18.41 -0.60
C ALA A 52 24.78 17.75 0.27
N GLU A 53 23.65 18.43 0.51
CA GLU A 53 22.54 17.89 1.30
C GLU A 53 21.81 16.78 0.51
N GLY A 54 21.57 17.01 -0.77
CA GLY A 54 20.96 16.03 -1.66
C GLY A 54 21.82 14.78 -1.85
N GLN A 55 23.15 14.93 -1.98
CA GLN A 55 24.08 13.81 -2.02
C GLN A 55 24.04 13.00 -0.72
N ALA A 56 24.00 13.66 0.44
CA ALA A 56 23.90 12.98 1.74
C ALA A 56 22.58 12.20 1.89
N ALA A 57 21.46 12.78 1.44
CA ALA A 57 20.18 12.09 1.38
C ALA A 57 20.25 10.88 0.42
N PHE A 58 20.78 11.06 -0.79
CA PHE A 58 20.96 9.98 -1.77
C PHE A 58 21.77 8.82 -1.17
N ASP A 59 22.90 9.11 -0.52
CA ASP A 59 23.80 8.11 0.07
C ASP A 59 23.19 7.39 1.28
N THR A 60 22.22 8.03 1.95
CA THR A 60 21.46 7.40 3.03
C THR A 60 20.55 6.29 2.50
N TYR A 61 20.02 6.43 1.28
CA TYR A 61 19.11 5.46 0.65
C TYR A 61 19.85 4.45 -0.22
N VAL A 62 20.74 4.92 -1.09
CA VAL A 62 21.43 4.08 -2.07
C VAL A 62 22.67 3.48 -1.42
N ARG A 63 22.44 2.53 -0.51
CA ARG A 63 23.48 1.81 0.22
C ARG A 63 23.04 0.38 0.54
N PRO A 64 23.98 -0.53 0.87
CA PRO A 64 23.66 -1.91 1.21
C PRO A 64 22.60 -2.04 2.31
N GLY A 65 21.61 -2.90 2.11
CA GLY A 65 20.62 -3.27 3.12
C GLY A 65 19.37 -2.40 3.19
N THR A 66 19.27 -1.32 2.41
CA THR A 66 18.04 -0.50 2.34
C THR A 66 17.02 -1.03 1.35
N GLY A 67 17.45 -1.97 0.51
CA GLY A 67 16.79 -2.41 -0.70
C GLY A 67 17.12 -1.54 -1.91
N TYR A 68 17.80 -0.40 -1.79
CA TYR A 68 18.13 0.51 -2.89
C TYR A 68 19.61 0.50 -3.27
N GLU A 69 20.35 -0.55 -2.91
CA GLU A 69 21.79 -0.66 -3.14
C GLU A 69 22.22 -0.55 -4.61
N THR A 70 21.33 -0.86 -5.55
CA THR A 70 21.59 -0.79 -7.00
C THR A 70 21.11 0.52 -7.64
N GLY A 71 20.60 1.46 -6.84
CA GLY A 71 20.12 2.76 -7.31
C GLY A 71 18.66 3.06 -6.92
N LEU A 72 18.27 4.31 -7.19
CA LEU A 72 16.89 4.77 -6.99
C LEU A 72 15.95 4.05 -7.96
N ARG A 73 14.75 3.74 -7.49
CA ARG A 73 13.66 3.19 -8.29
C ARG A 73 12.31 3.42 -7.63
N GLY A 74 11.24 3.27 -8.39
CA GLY A 74 9.89 3.34 -7.85
C GLY A 74 9.57 4.71 -7.23
N PRO A 75 8.85 4.78 -6.10
CA PRO A 75 8.47 6.06 -5.52
C PRO A 75 9.67 6.87 -4.99
N VAL A 76 10.75 6.19 -4.56
CA VAL A 76 11.93 6.86 -4.00
C VAL A 76 12.69 7.64 -5.06
N SER A 77 12.73 7.19 -6.32
CA SER A 77 13.34 7.99 -7.40
C SER A 77 12.59 9.30 -7.63
N MET A 78 11.28 9.33 -7.40
CA MET A 78 10.47 10.55 -7.53
C MET A 78 10.68 11.49 -6.34
N TRP A 79 10.72 10.97 -5.12
CA TRP A 79 10.96 11.81 -3.94
C TRP A 79 12.35 12.44 -3.95
N MET A 80 13.36 11.82 -4.57
CA MET A 80 14.71 12.40 -4.66
C MET A 80 14.80 13.67 -5.51
N HIS A 81 13.77 14.01 -6.29
CA HIS A 81 13.63 15.36 -6.87
C HIS A 81 13.41 16.44 -5.79
N SER A 82 13.10 16.03 -4.55
CA SER A 82 13.04 16.86 -3.34
C SER A 82 13.76 16.15 -2.18
N PRO A 83 15.09 16.27 -2.05
CA PRO A 83 15.87 15.48 -1.08
C PRO A 83 15.43 15.60 0.38
N ALA A 84 15.02 16.79 0.81
CA ALA A 84 14.50 17.02 2.16
C ALA A 84 13.18 16.24 2.41
N LEU A 85 12.29 16.20 1.41
CA LEU A 85 11.08 15.38 1.49
C LEU A 85 11.41 13.90 1.49
N ALA A 86 12.34 13.45 0.65
CA ALA A 86 12.78 12.06 0.62
C ALA A 86 13.27 11.58 2.00
N GLN A 87 13.99 12.44 2.74
CA GLN A 87 14.46 12.15 4.10
C GLN A 87 13.33 11.99 5.09
N ALA A 88 12.44 12.98 5.17
CA ALA A 88 11.30 12.92 6.06
C ALA A 88 10.43 11.67 5.81
N VAL A 89 10.16 11.37 4.54
CA VAL A 89 9.32 10.23 4.14
C VAL A 89 10.02 8.90 4.43
N PHE A 90 11.34 8.82 4.22
CA PHE A 90 12.09 7.61 4.53
C PHE A 90 12.14 7.32 6.03
N ASP A 91 12.28 8.34 6.87
CA ASP A 91 12.25 8.16 8.33
C ASP A 91 10.89 7.64 8.79
N VAL A 92 9.80 8.16 8.21
CA VAL A 92 8.45 7.60 8.41
C VAL A 92 8.41 6.13 7.98
N ARG A 93 8.91 5.78 6.79
CA ARG A 93 8.97 4.39 6.29
C ARG A 93 9.67 3.48 7.30
N GLN A 94 10.85 3.88 7.78
CA GLN A 94 11.65 3.08 8.70
C GLN A 94 10.88 2.81 9.98
N HIS A 95 10.26 3.84 10.55
CA HIS A 95 9.42 3.70 11.74
C HIS A 95 8.25 2.77 11.48
N VAL A 96 7.35 3.10 10.55
CA VAL A 96 6.07 2.38 10.41
C VAL A 96 6.21 0.93 9.94
N ARG A 97 7.31 0.59 9.24
CA ARG A 97 7.58 -0.78 8.79
C ARG A 97 8.44 -1.61 9.75
N TYR A 98 9.36 -0.99 10.49
CA TYR A 98 10.38 -1.74 11.25
C TYR A 98 10.55 -1.29 12.70
N GLY A 99 10.10 -0.08 13.06
CA GLY A 99 10.25 0.52 14.39
C GLY A 99 9.08 0.28 15.34
N THR A 100 8.15 -0.61 14.99
CA THR A 100 6.90 -0.84 15.74
C THR A 100 6.83 -2.25 16.34
N THR A 101 5.91 -2.47 17.27
CA THR A 101 5.73 -3.78 17.93
C THR A 101 5.05 -4.85 17.07
N LYS A 102 4.31 -4.47 16.02
CA LYS A 102 3.70 -5.40 15.06
C LYS A 102 4.76 -6.10 14.21
N ASP A 103 4.53 -7.38 13.91
CA ASP A 103 5.45 -8.17 13.08
C ASP A 103 5.34 -7.82 11.58
N GLN A 104 6.24 -8.41 10.77
CA GLN A 104 6.23 -8.18 9.33
C GLN A 104 5.00 -8.78 8.63
N ARG A 105 4.40 -9.86 9.19
CA ARG A 105 3.21 -10.47 8.61
C ARG A 105 2.02 -9.50 8.67
N LEU A 106 1.78 -8.90 9.83
CA LEU A 106 0.74 -7.87 10.00
C LEU A 106 1.06 -6.58 9.25
N THR A 107 2.34 -6.22 9.15
CA THR A 107 2.77 -5.06 8.35
C THR A 107 2.39 -5.26 6.87
N GLU A 108 2.75 -6.39 6.27
CA GLU A 108 2.42 -6.69 4.87
C GLU A 108 0.92 -6.90 4.64
N LEU A 109 0.18 -7.43 5.63
CA LEU A 109 -1.28 -7.49 5.60
C LEU A 109 -1.93 -6.10 5.45
N ILE A 110 -1.48 -5.13 6.25
CA ILE A 110 -1.98 -3.74 6.19
C ILE A 110 -1.61 -3.11 4.85
N ILE A 111 -0.40 -3.37 4.34
CA ILE A 111 0.06 -2.86 3.05
C ILE A 111 -0.79 -3.39 1.90
N LEU A 112 -1.03 -4.71 1.83
CA LEU A 112 -1.91 -5.29 0.82
C LEU A 112 -3.34 -4.76 0.93
N SER A 113 -3.86 -4.65 2.15
CA SER A 113 -5.20 -4.07 2.38
C SER A 113 -5.28 -2.65 1.86
N THR A 114 -4.27 -1.82 2.13
CA THR A 114 -4.19 -0.43 1.67
C THR A 114 -4.10 -0.37 0.15
N ALA A 115 -3.18 -1.12 -0.44
CA ALA A 115 -2.96 -1.18 -1.89
C ALA A 115 -4.23 -1.63 -2.64
N ARG A 116 -5.01 -2.55 -2.06
CA ARG A 116 -6.31 -2.94 -2.63
C ARG A 116 -7.34 -1.83 -2.55
N GLU A 117 -7.53 -1.19 -1.39
CA GLU A 117 -8.57 -0.17 -1.23
C GLU A 117 -8.36 1.03 -2.18
N ILE A 118 -7.11 1.34 -2.49
CA ILE A 118 -6.76 2.34 -3.49
C ILE A 118 -6.49 1.75 -4.89
N ASN A 119 -6.70 0.46 -5.12
CA ASN A 119 -6.44 -0.22 -6.39
C ASN A 119 -5.06 0.11 -7.01
N ASN A 120 -4.00 0.16 -6.21
CA ASN A 120 -2.65 0.45 -6.70
C ASN A 120 -1.94 -0.82 -7.17
N GLN A 121 -1.82 -0.98 -8.49
CA GLN A 121 -1.19 -2.13 -9.13
C GLN A 121 0.28 -2.30 -8.75
N TYR A 122 1.03 -1.20 -8.70
CA TYR A 122 2.47 -1.19 -8.48
C TYR A 122 2.78 -1.70 -7.06
N GLU A 123 2.09 -1.16 -6.06
CA GLU A 123 2.26 -1.54 -4.65
C GLU A 123 1.85 -2.98 -4.45
N TRP A 124 0.66 -3.37 -4.92
CA TRP A 124 0.19 -4.73 -4.80
C TRP A 124 1.20 -5.73 -5.39
N SER A 125 1.66 -5.48 -6.62
CA SER A 125 2.60 -6.38 -7.32
C SER A 125 4.01 -6.34 -6.71
N ALA A 126 4.35 -5.31 -5.92
CA ALA A 126 5.57 -5.28 -5.11
C ALA A 126 5.42 -6.09 -3.82
N HIS A 127 4.23 -6.06 -3.22
CA HIS A 127 4.01 -6.50 -1.85
C HIS A 127 3.39 -7.88 -1.73
N GLU A 128 2.69 -8.41 -2.72
CA GLU A 128 2.16 -9.79 -2.66
C GLU A 128 3.28 -10.83 -2.41
N PRO A 129 4.42 -10.81 -3.13
CA PRO A 129 5.53 -11.71 -2.83
C PRO A 129 6.16 -11.48 -1.45
N LEU A 130 6.16 -10.24 -0.96
CA LEU A 130 6.69 -9.90 0.37
C LEU A 130 5.77 -10.39 1.48
N ALA A 131 4.45 -10.27 1.30
CA ALA A 131 3.44 -10.79 2.21
C ALA A 131 3.53 -12.32 2.32
N GLN A 132 3.69 -13.01 1.19
CA GLN A 132 3.93 -14.45 1.16
C GLN A 132 5.20 -14.82 1.94
N ALA A 133 6.31 -14.12 1.68
CA ALA A 133 7.58 -14.34 2.37
C ALA A 133 7.50 -14.02 3.89
N ALA A 134 6.66 -13.07 4.28
CA ALA A 134 6.39 -12.73 5.68
C ALA A 134 5.41 -13.69 6.36
N GLY A 135 4.82 -14.65 5.63
CA GLY A 135 3.94 -15.68 6.18
C GLY A 135 2.45 -15.33 6.16
N VAL A 136 2.01 -14.37 5.33
CA VAL A 136 0.57 -14.17 5.08
C VAL A 136 0.07 -15.31 4.20
N GLU A 137 -0.96 -16.01 4.67
CA GLU A 137 -1.56 -17.14 4.00
C GLU A 137 -2.18 -16.72 2.67
N GLN A 138 -2.01 -17.56 1.64
CA GLN A 138 -2.51 -17.24 0.29
C GLN A 138 -4.01 -16.95 0.28
N GLU A 139 -4.80 -17.66 1.10
CA GLU A 139 -6.24 -17.44 1.20
C GLU A 139 -6.60 -16.06 1.75
N ILE A 140 -5.80 -15.51 2.67
CA ILE A 140 -5.95 -14.14 3.19
C ILE A 140 -5.56 -13.13 2.11
N ILE A 141 -4.47 -13.38 1.38
CA ILE A 141 -4.07 -12.55 0.23
C ILE A 141 -5.21 -12.49 -0.78
N GLU A 142 -5.83 -13.62 -1.12
CA GLU A 142 -6.95 -13.67 -2.07
C GLU A 142 -8.21 -13.01 -1.51
N LEU A 143 -8.51 -13.16 -0.22
CA LEU A 143 -9.60 -12.44 0.47
C LEU A 143 -9.46 -10.93 0.28
N ILE A 144 -8.26 -10.39 0.49
CA ILE A 144 -7.95 -8.99 0.29
C ILE A 144 -7.96 -8.65 -1.20
N LYS A 145 -7.29 -9.44 -2.05
CA LYS A 145 -7.15 -9.23 -3.50
C LYS A 145 -8.48 -9.05 -4.20
N TYR A 146 -9.49 -9.81 -3.80
CA TYR A 146 -10.83 -9.71 -4.39
C TYR A 146 -11.79 -8.87 -3.55
N ARG A 147 -11.30 -8.23 -2.48
CA ARG A 147 -12.08 -7.41 -1.55
C ARG A 147 -13.35 -8.12 -1.07
N ARG A 148 -13.22 -9.39 -0.67
CA ARG A 148 -14.34 -10.23 -0.23
C ARG A 148 -14.93 -9.72 1.09
N ASP A 149 -16.20 -10.03 1.33
CA ASP A 149 -16.87 -9.65 2.57
C ASP A 149 -16.22 -10.30 3.81
N LEU A 150 -16.24 -9.58 4.93
CA LEU A 150 -15.78 -10.08 6.24
C LEU A 150 -16.95 -10.52 7.14
N ASP A 151 -18.19 -10.39 6.66
CA ASP A 151 -19.41 -10.79 7.35
C ASP A 151 -20.23 -11.75 6.45
N PRO A 152 -20.37 -13.04 6.82
CA PRO A 152 -19.84 -13.67 8.03
C PRO A 152 -18.30 -13.75 8.02
N PRO A 153 -17.65 -13.89 9.20
CA PRO A 153 -16.20 -14.05 9.27
C PRO A 153 -15.72 -15.23 8.40
N PRO A 154 -14.72 -15.04 7.53
CA PRO A 154 -14.21 -16.11 6.70
C PRO A 154 -13.47 -17.14 7.56
N ALA A 155 -13.72 -18.42 7.31
CA ALA A 155 -13.02 -19.52 7.96
C ALA A 155 -11.69 -19.80 7.23
N ILE A 156 -10.68 -18.97 7.49
CA ILE A 156 -9.33 -19.07 6.92
C ILE A 156 -8.33 -19.19 8.07
N ASP A 157 -7.44 -20.17 7.99
CA ASP A 157 -6.37 -20.34 8.99
C ASP A 157 -5.49 -19.09 9.04
N GLY A 158 -5.19 -18.63 10.26
CA GLY A 158 -4.41 -17.40 10.48
C GLY A 158 -5.19 -16.09 10.27
N PHE A 159 -6.49 -16.14 9.91
CA PHE A 159 -7.35 -14.95 9.84
C PHE A 159 -8.22 -14.82 11.10
N GLY A 160 -7.62 -14.33 12.17
CA GLY A 160 -8.27 -14.14 13.46
C GLY A 160 -8.85 -12.74 13.64
N GLU A 161 -9.13 -12.41 14.90
CA GLU A 161 -9.63 -11.09 15.29
C GLU A 161 -8.67 -9.96 14.94
N THR A 162 -7.36 -10.19 15.08
CA THR A 162 -6.32 -9.21 14.75
C THR A 162 -6.33 -8.87 13.26
N GLU A 163 -6.30 -9.88 12.39
CA GLU A 163 -6.31 -9.71 10.94
C GLU A 163 -7.62 -9.07 10.47
N ALA A 164 -8.76 -9.57 10.95
CA ALA A 164 -10.07 -9.02 10.62
C ALA A 164 -10.18 -7.54 11.02
N THR A 165 -9.66 -7.17 12.20
CA THR A 165 -9.65 -5.78 12.66
C THR A 165 -8.77 -4.91 11.76
N LEU A 166 -7.56 -5.35 11.41
CA LEU A 166 -6.66 -4.58 10.55
C LEU A 166 -7.22 -4.38 9.14
N VAL A 167 -7.78 -5.42 8.53
CA VAL A 167 -8.41 -5.33 7.19
C VAL A 167 -9.62 -4.42 7.25
N GLN A 168 -10.51 -4.57 8.24
CA GLN A 168 -11.70 -3.73 8.38
C GLN A 168 -11.33 -2.26 8.68
N PHE A 169 -10.38 -2.02 9.57
CA PHE A 169 -9.88 -0.69 9.90
C PHE A 169 -9.30 -0.01 8.66
N THR A 170 -8.52 -0.73 7.85
CA THR A 170 -7.96 -0.21 6.59
C THR A 170 -9.06 0.13 5.58
N ARG A 171 -10.05 -0.73 5.41
CA ARG A 171 -11.23 -0.48 4.55
C ARG A 171 -11.96 0.80 4.94
N GLU A 172 -12.27 0.94 6.22
CA GLU A 172 -13.01 2.11 6.72
C GLU A 172 -12.18 3.39 6.62
N LEU A 173 -10.89 3.33 6.99
CA LEU A 173 -10.03 4.51 6.95
C LEU A 173 -9.82 5.05 5.54
N VAL A 174 -9.74 4.17 4.53
CA VAL A 174 -9.46 4.56 3.14
C VAL A 174 -10.74 4.90 2.37
N SER A 175 -11.83 4.15 2.60
CA SER A 175 -13.02 4.18 1.74
C SER A 175 -14.26 4.81 2.38
N GLU A 176 -14.23 5.16 3.67
CA GLU A 176 -15.33 5.81 4.39
C GLU A 176 -14.93 7.20 4.91
N ASP A 177 -15.90 7.94 5.48
CA ASP A 177 -15.65 9.25 6.10
C ASP A 177 -14.73 9.16 7.33
N LYS A 178 -14.86 8.07 8.09
CA LYS A 178 -14.05 7.77 9.27
C LYS A 178 -14.16 6.30 9.67
N VAL A 179 -13.17 5.82 10.41
CA VAL A 179 -13.23 4.52 11.09
C VAL A 179 -14.43 4.49 12.06
N ARG A 180 -15.23 3.43 11.98
CA ARG A 180 -16.42 3.26 12.80
C ARG A 180 -16.03 2.97 14.24
N THR A 181 -16.84 3.43 15.19
CA THR A 181 -16.59 3.29 16.63
C THR A 181 -16.26 1.86 17.08
N PRO A 182 -16.98 0.81 16.64
CA PRO A 182 -16.65 -0.56 17.06
C PRO A 182 -15.27 -1.03 16.57
N THR A 183 -14.92 -0.71 15.32
CA THR A 183 -13.62 -1.06 14.71
C THR A 183 -12.48 -0.34 15.42
N PHE A 184 -12.65 0.96 15.70
CA PHE A 184 -11.66 1.75 16.42
C PHE A 184 -11.45 1.24 17.85
N ALA A 185 -12.53 0.95 18.59
CA ALA A 185 -12.44 0.41 19.94
C ALA A 185 -11.69 -0.93 19.97
N ARG A 186 -11.98 -1.83 19.00
CA ARG A 186 -11.27 -3.10 18.89
C ARG A 186 -9.78 -2.92 18.58
N ALA A 187 -9.44 -1.99 17.69
CA ALA A 187 -8.05 -1.69 17.38
C ALA A 187 -7.29 -1.18 18.62
N ILE A 188 -7.92 -0.34 19.46
CA ILE A 188 -7.35 0.11 20.73
C ILE A 188 -7.14 -1.07 21.69
N GLU A 189 -8.08 -2.00 21.81
CA GLU A 189 -7.92 -3.20 22.65
C GLU A 189 -6.72 -4.06 22.23
N LEU A 190 -6.49 -4.20 20.92
CA LEU A 190 -5.45 -5.07 20.36
C LEU A 190 -4.06 -4.40 20.34
N PHE A 191 -3.99 -3.10 20.07
CA PHE A 191 -2.74 -2.41 19.74
C PHE A 191 -2.41 -1.23 20.67
N GLY A 192 -3.35 -0.78 21.49
CA GLY A 192 -3.21 0.43 22.31
C GLY A 192 -3.10 1.71 21.47
N ASP A 193 -2.95 2.85 22.14
CA ASP A 193 -2.96 4.16 21.49
C ASP A 193 -1.82 4.32 20.48
N GLU A 194 -0.58 3.97 20.88
CA GLU A 194 0.61 4.08 20.02
C GLU A 194 0.52 3.16 18.81
N GLY A 195 0.11 1.90 19.01
CA GLY A 195 -0.03 0.94 17.92
C GLY A 195 -1.09 1.36 16.90
N VAL A 196 -2.21 1.96 17.34
CA VAL A 196 -3.22 2.51 16.43
C VAL A 196 -2.69 3.70 15.64
N VAL A 197 -1.92 4.61 16.26
CA VAL A 197 -1.25 5.71 15.54
C VAL A 197 -0.27 5.18 14.50
N ASP A 198 0.51 4.14 14.83
CA ASP A 198 1.43 3.50 13.90
C ASP A 198 0.72 2.81 12.73
N ILE A 199 -0.44 2.20 12.96
CA ILE A 199 -1.29 1.61 11.90
C ILE A 199 -1.80 2.70 10.97
N VAL A 200 -2.31 3.81 11.51
CA VAL A 200 -2.73 4.98 10.72
C VAL A 200 -1.55 5.54 9.92
N GLY A 201 -0.36 5.63 10.53
CA GLY A 201 0.87 6.05 9.87
C GLY A 201 1.27 5.15 8.72
N LEU A 202 1.18 3.82 8.88
CA LEU A 202 1.47 2.85 7.83
C LEU A 202 0.48 2.98 6.65
N ILE A 203 -0.82 3.06 6.93
CA ILE A 203 -1.86 3.23 5.91
C ILE A 203 -1.67 4.56 5.18
N GLY A 204 -1.42 5.65 5.92
CA GLY A 204 -1.16 6.97 5.37
C GLY A 204 0.10 7.03 4.50
N TYR A 205 1.17 6.35 4.93
CA TYR A 205 2.42 6.25 4.16
C TYR A 205 2.18 5.56 2.80
N TYR A 206 1.46 4.44 2.78
CA TYR A 206 1.15 3.74 1.51
C TYR A 206 0.14 4.50 0.65
N ASN A 207 -0.75 5.31 1.24
CA ASN A 207 -1.54 6.27 0.46
C ASN A 207 -0.65 7.35 -0.20
N PHE A 208 0.33 7.89 0.52
CA PHE A 208 1.28 8.85 -0.03
C PHE A 208 2.16 8.25 -1.14
N VAL A 209 2.60 7.00 -0.97
CA VAL A 209 3.27 6.23 -2.01
C VAL A 209 2.36 6.09 -3.24
N ALA A 210 1.11 5.68 -3.07
CA ALA A 210 0.17 5.56 -4.19
C ALA A 210 -0.09 6.88 -4.91
N MET A 211 -0.22 8.00 -4.18
CA MET A 211 -0.34 9.33 -4.77
C MET A 211 0.89 9.68 -5.61
N THR A 212 2.10 9.38 -5.11
CA THR A 212 3.36 9.56 -5.84
C THR A 212 3.36 8.73 -7.11
N LEU A 213 3.07 7.43 -7.01
CA LEU A 213 3.06 6.51 -8.14
C LEU A 213 2.08 6.95 -9.23
N ARG A 214 0.89 7.45 -8.86
CA ARG A 214 -0.12 7.95 -9.80
C ARG A 214 0.26 9.28 -10.43
N ALA A 215 0.77 10.22 -9.65
CA ALA A 215 1.13 11.55 -10.15
C ALA A 215 2.23 11.47 -11.22
N PHE A 216 3.26 10.66 -10.95
CA PHE A 216 4.41 10.50 -11.82
C PHE A 216 4.31 9.29 -12.77
N ASP A 217 3.18 8.59 -12.75
CA ASP A 217 2.89 7.43 -13.60
C ASP A 217 4.03 6.41 -13.60
N VAL A 218 4.43 6.02 -12.39
CA VAL A 218 5.60 5.17 -12.17
C VAL A 218 5.30 3.74 -12.62
N GLN A 219 6.04 3.28 -13.61
CA GLN A 219 5.88 1.96 -14.21
C GLN A 219 6.67 0.90 -13.45
N ARG A 220 6.19 -0.34 -13.52
CA ARG A 220 6.97 -1.51 -13.14
C ARG A 220 7.96 -1.85 -14.26
N PRO A 221 9.10 -2.50 -13.95
CA PRO A 221 10.00 -3.02 -14.98
C PRO A 221 9.30 -4.03 -15.91
N GLU A 222 9.72 -4.07 -17.17
CA GLU A 222 9.31 -5.10 -18.13
C GLU A 222 9.53 -6.51 -17.55
N GLY A 223 8.60 -7.42 -17.83
CA GLY A 223 8.62 -8.77 -17.28
C GLY A 223 8.04 -8.89 -15.87
N THR A 224 7.62 -7.79 -15.24
CA THR A 224 6.89 -7.84 -13.97
C THR A 224 5.49 -8.40 -14.16
N GLU A 225 5.08 -9.38 -13.36
CA GLU A 225 3.68 -9.79 -13.24
C GLU A 225 2.83 -8.73 -12.51
N LEU A 226 1.71 -8.34 -13.11
CA LEU A 226 0.75 -7.40 -12.55
C LEU A 226 -0.35 -8.19 -11.82
N LEU A 227 -0.17 -8.35 -10.50
CA LEU A 227 -0.90 -9.33 -9.67
C LEU A 227 -2.27 -8.87 -9.13
N LEU A 228 -2.52 -7.55 -9.08
CA LEU A 228 -3.84 -7.03 -8.71
C LEU A 228 -4.78 -7.09 -9.92
N PRO A 229 -5.95 -7.73 -9.81
CA PRO A 229 -6.96 -7.65 -10.85
C PRO A 229 -7.65 -6.29 -10.86
N THR A 230 -7.92 -5.77 -12.05
CA THR A 230 -8.82 -4.62 -12.23
C THR A 230 -10.27 -5.09 -12.24
N LEU A 231 -11.18 -4.17 -11.91
CA LEU A 231 -12.59 -4.36 -12.22
C LEU A 231 -12.73 -4.32 -13.74
N ALA A 232 -13.42 -5.30 -14.32
CA ALA A 232 -13.83 -5.20 -15.72
C ALA A 232 -14.78 -4.00 -15.88
N ASP A 233 -14.55 -3.20 -16.91
CA ASP A 233 -15.42 -2.09 -17.33
C ASP A 233 -16.80 -2.58 -17.78
#